data_AF-A0A2E2TPW2-F1
#
_entry.id   AF-A0A2E2TPW2-F1
#
_cell.length_a   1.000
_cell.length_b   1.000
_cell.length_c   1.000
_cell.angle_alpha   90.00
_cell.angle_beta   90.00
_cell.angle_gamma   90.00
#
_symmetry.space_group_name_H-M   'P 1'
#
loop_
_entity.id
_entity.type
_entity.pdbx_description
1 polymer ?
#
loop_
_entity_poly.entity_id
_entity_poly.type
_entity_poly.pdbx_seq_one_letter_code
_entity_poly.pdbx_strand_id
1 'polypeptide(L)' 'MPYLTSKNYNETPFMLLNGHLETIIPPLFHIAPMVKRQRLEFKDGDLIDLDWLLKNNYDRLLIITYGLEGNS' A
#
# COMPACT_ATOMS: atom_id res chain seq x y z
N MET A 1 2.37 -8.12 24.34
CA MET A 1 2.76 -7.01 23.44
C MET A 1 4.25 -6.80 23.65
N PRO A 2 5.13 -7.02 22.66
CA PRO A 2 6.55 -6.83 22.87
C PRO A 2 6.86 -5.33 22.91
N TYR A 3 7.64 -4.90 23.89
CA TYR A 3 8.17 -3.53 23.93
C TYR A 3 9.27 -3.42 22.88
N LEU A 4 9.04 -2.61 21.86
CA LEU A 4 10.08 -2.21 20.92
C LEU A 4 10.99 -1.20 21.64
N THR A 5 12.25 -1.56 21.86
CA THR A 5 13.28 -0.63 22.30
C THR A 5 13.38 0.50 21.28
N SER A 6 13.20 1.75 21.71
CA SER A 6 13.23 2.91 20.82
C SER A 6 14.60 3.03 20.15
N LYS A 7 14.69 2.63 18.87
CA LYS A 7 15.79 3.06 18.01
C LYS A 7 15.58 4.54 17.70
N ASN A 8 16.59 5.36 17.94
CA ASN A 8 16.60 6.73 17.42
C ASN A 8 16.75 6.66 15.90
N TYR A 9 15.66 6.86 15.17
CA TYR A 9 15.65 6.98 13.72
C TYR A 9 16.10 8.40 13.34
N ASN A 10 17.38 8.71 13.53
CA ASN A 10 17.96 10.01 13.16
C ASN A 10 18.41 10.06 11.68
N GLU A 11 18.16 9.02 10.91
CA GLU A 11 18.57 8.91 9.51
C GLU A 11 17.41 9.34 8.60
N THR A 12 16.97 10.60 8.75
CA THR A 12 15.97 11.17 7.86
C THR A 12 16.65 11.54 6.54
N PRO A 13 16.19 11.02 5.38
CA PRO A 13 16.73 11.42 4.08
C PRO A 13 16.72 12.94 3.95
N PHE A 14 17.75 13.54 3.35
CA PHE A 14 17.87 15.01 3.17
C PHE A 14 16.67 15.64 2.43
N MET A 15 15.87 14.86 1.71
CA MET A 15 14.63 15.33 1.07
C MET A 15 13.39 15.35 1.99
N LEU A 16 13.48 14.77 3.20
CA LEU A 16 12.40 14.62 4.17
C LEU A 16 12.71 15.38 5.48
N LEU A 17 13.50 16.45 5.40
CA LEU A 17 14.02 17.20 6.57
C LEU A 17 12.94 17.89 7.41
N ASN A 18 11.71 18.03 6.92
CA ASN A 18 10.60 18.54 7.71
C ASN A 18 9.27 17.86 7.33
N GLY A 19 8.33 17.79 8.28
CA GLY A 19 7.06 17.08 8.10
C GLY A 19 6.14 17.64 7.01
N HIS A 20 6.36 18.90 6.59
CA HIS A 20 5.65 19.47 5.45
C HIS A 20 6.13 18.88 4.13
N LEU A 21 7.45 18.78 3.94
CA LEU A 21 8.03 18.19 2.74
C LEU A 21 7.67 16.70 2.62
N GLU A 22 7.62 15.97 3.73
CA GLU A 22 7.16 14.57 3.77
C GLU A 22 5.73 14.38 3.27
N THR A 23 4.88 15.39 3.39
CA THR A 23 3.48 15.31 2.94
C THR A 23 3.31 15.82 1.51
N ILE A 24 4.12 16.78 1.08
CA ILE A 24 4.01 17.43 -0.23
C ILE A 24 4.73 16.63 -1.32
N ILE A 25 5.96 16.16 -1.06
CA ILE A 25 6.79 15.54 -2.11
C ILE A 25 6.15 14.23 -2.62
N PRO A 26 5.71 13.27 -1.79
CA PRO A 26 5.18 12.00 -2.29
C PRO A 26 4.04 12.15 -3.30
N PRO A 27 2.95 12.91 -3.06
CA PRO A 27 1.87 13.02 -4.04
C PRO A 27 2.28 13.74 -5.34
N LEU A 28 3.28 14.62 -5.33
CA LEU A 28 3.77 15.27 -6.56
C LEU A 28 4.53 14.31 -7.48
N PHE A 29 5.21 13.31 -6.92
CA PHE A 29 6.05 12.37 -7.67
C PHE A 29 5.48 10.94 -7.70
N HIS A 30 4.35 10.69 -7.04
CA HIS A 30 3.73 9.38 -7.00
C HIS A 30 3.11 9.04 -8.37
N ILE A 31 3.69 8.06 -9.04
CA ILE A 31 3.11 7.44 -10.22
C ILE A 31 2.35 6.20 -9.75
N ALA A 32 1.01 6.26 -9.86
CA ALA A 32 0.18 5.11 -9.54
C ALA A 32 0.50 3.94 -10.49
N PRO A 33 0.78 2.74 -9.97
CA PRO A 33 1.05 1.60 -10.83
C PRO A 33 -0.23 1.18 -11.56
N MET A 34 -0.09 0.72 -12.80
CA MET A 34 -1.22 0.13 -13.53
C MET A 34 -1.58 -1.21 -12.87
N VAL A 35 -2.75 -1.25 -12.24
CA VAL A 35 -3.33 -2.47 -11.66
C VAL A 35 -4.23 -3.15 -12.69
N LYS A 36 -4.23 -4.49 -12.69
CA LYS A 36 -5.27 -5.26 -13.39
C LYS A 36 -6.39 -5.54 -12.41
N ARG A 37 -7.53 -4.87 -12.59
CA ARG A 37 -8.72 -5.08 -11.76
C ARG A 37 -9.48 -6.34 -12.15
N GLN A 38 -9.91 -7.12 -11.17
CA GLN A 38 -10.74 -8.31 -11.33
C GLN A 38 -11.84 -8.28 -10.27
N ARG A 39 -13.09 -8.41 -10.70
CA ARG A 39 -14.23 -8.63 -9.82
C ARG A 39 -14.57 -10.12 -9.79
N LEU A 40 -14.72 -10.68 -8.60
CA LEU A 40 -15.24 -12.01 -8.36
C LEU A 40 -16.66 -11.88 -7.82
N GLU A 41 -17.62 -12.51 -8.49
CA GLU A 41 -19.01 -12.59 -8.05
C GLU A 41 -19.30 -14.01 -7.55
N PHE A 42 -19.95 -14.10 -6.39
CA PHE A 42 -20.26 -15.35 -5.73
C PHE A 42 -21.75 -15.68 -5.88
N LYS A 43 -22.09 -16.97 -5.71
CA LYS A 43 -23.45 -17.49 -5.95
C LYS A 43 -24.48 -16.96 -4.95
N ASP A 44 -24.03 -16.49 -3.81
CA ASP A 44 -24.81 -15.83 -2.75
C ASP A 44 -25.08 -14.34 -3.02
N GLY A 45 -24.51 -13.78 -4.10
CA GLY A 45 -24.63 -12.37 -4.45
C GLY A 45 -23.54 -11.49 -3.84
N ASP A 46 -22.57 -12.07 -3.13
CA ASP A 46 -21.41 -11.35 -2.64
C ASP A 46 -20.42 -11.06 -3.77
N LEU A 47 -19.54 -10.08 -3.52
CA LEU A 47 -18.51 -9.66 -4.46
C LEU A 47 -17.18 -9.41 -3.76
N ILE A 48 -16.08 -9.68 -4.48
CA ILE A 48 -14.73 -9.31 -4.08
C ILE A 48 -14.06 -8.61 -5.26
N ASP A 49 -13.58 -7.39 -5.02
CA ASP A 49 -12.74 -6.66 -5.97
C ASP A 49 -11.27 -6.89 -5.63
N LEU A 50 -10.50 -7.26 -6.65
CA LEU A 50 -9.08 -7.53 -6.57
C LEU A 50 -8.32 -6.64 -7.55
N ASP A 51 -7.31 -5.94 -7.05
CA ASP A 51 -6.37 -5.17 -7.87
C ASP A 51 -5.01 -5.88 -7.91
N TRP A 52 -4.66 -6.38 -9.09
CA TRP A 52 -3.43 -7.16 -9.28
C TRP A 52 -2.27 -6.30 -9.75
N LEU A 53 -1.16 -6.36 -9.02
CA LEU A 53 0.15 -5.90 -9.44
C LEU A 53 1.02 -7.11 -9.79
N LEU A 54 0.92 -7.56 -11.03
CA LEU A 54 1.67 -8.72 -11.52
C LEU A 54 3.03 -8.27 -12.04
N LYS A 55 4.09 -8.90 -11.53
CA LYS A 55 5.43 -8.84 -12.11
C LYS A 55 5.91 -10.27 -12.38
N ASN A 56 6.69 -10.46 -13.44
CA ASN A 56 7.24 -11.76 -13.79
C ASN A 56 8.28 -12.22 -12.75
N ASN A 57 8.41 -13.53 -12.54
CA ASN A 57 9.42 -14.19 -11.70
C ASN A 57 9.32 -13.92 -10.18
N TYR A 58 8.13 -14.07 -9.60
CA TYR A 58 7.95 -14.06 -8.14
C TYR A 58 7.29 -15.36 -7.68
N ASP A 59 7.87 -16.00 -6.66
CA ASP A 59 7.35 -17.26 -6.08
C ASP A 59 6.48 -17.03 -4.83
N ARG A 60 6.22 -15.76 -4.49
CA ARG A 60 5.48 -15.34 -3.29
C ARG A 60 4.41 -14.33 -3.64
N LEU A 61 3.23 -14.51 -3.06
CA LEU A 61 2.08 -13.61 -3.19
C LEU A 61 1.87 -12.86 -1.87
N LEU A 62 1.82 -11.53 -1.93
CA LEU A 62 1.39 -10.68 -0.81
C LEU A 62 -0.06 -10.29 -1.03
N ILE A 63 -0.91 -10.53 -0.04
CA ILE A 63 -2.31 -10.12 -0.04
C ILE A 63 -2.48 -9.02 1.00
N ILE A 64 -3.03 -7.88 0.57
CA ILE A 64 -3.35 -6.74 1.43
C ILE A 64 -4.86 -6.58 1.42
N THR A 65 -5.48 -6.69 2.59
CA THR A 65 -6.93 -6.50 2.78
C THR A 65 -7.16 -5.26 3.63
N TYR A 66 -8.05 -4.37 3.19
CA TYR A 66 -8.53 -3.25 3.98
C TYR A 66 -9.89 -3.60 4.61
N GLY A 67 -10.17 -3.03 5.78
CA GLY A 67 -11.45 -3.19 6.47
C GLY A 67 -12.58 -2.33 5.88
N LEU A 68 -13.72 -2.33 6.57
CA LEU A 68 -15.02 -1.73 6.17
C LEU A 68 -15.02 -0.24 5.77
N GLU A 69 -13.93 0.50 5.99
CA GLU A 69 -13.82 1.94 5.67
C GLU A 69 -12.97 2.22 4.42
N GLY A 70 -12.36 1.19 3.81
CA GLY A 70 -11.63 1.33 2.55
C GLY A 70 -12.52 0.91 1.38
N ASN A 71 -13.04 1.85 0.60
CA ASN A 71 -13.43 1.57 -0.78
C ASN A 71 -13.19 2.83 -1.60
N SER A 72 -12.55 2.69 -2.76
CA SER A 72 -12.49 3.71 -3.81
C SER A 72 -12.33 3.08 -5.19
#